data_AF-A0A7Y8M178-F1
#
_entry.id   AF-A0A7Y8M178-F1
#
_cell.length_a   1.000
_cell.length_b   1.000
_cell.length_c   1.000
_cell.angle_alpha   90.00
_cell.angle_beta   90.00
_cell.angle_gamma   90.00
#
_symmetry.space_group_name_H-M   'P 1'
#
loop_
_entity.id
_entity.type
_entity.pdbx_description
1 polymer ?
#
loop_
_entity_poly.entity_id
_entity_poly.type
_entity_poly.pdbx_seq_one_letter_code
_entity_poly.pdbx_strand_id
1 'polypeptide(L)'
;MSGRKTRRWIGLLILLVIILAGGGIAYVRMNAAPPEVDEKNLAAVVRGDLARSVVATGVVEPISNRIEIRSKASGIVEKIHVDVGDKVSAGQVLVELDRYQLMAQLREA
;
A
#
# COMPACT_ATOMS: atom_id res chain seq x y z
N MET A 1 -23.43 57.06 71.54
CA MET A 1 -23.88 55.77 70.97
C MET A 1 -24.20 55.91 69.48
N SER A 2 -23.25 55.68 68.55
CA SER A 2 -23.60 55.63 67.11
C SER A 2 -22.64 54.80 66.22
N GLY A 3 -21.71 54.03 66.77
CA GLY A 3 -20.73 53.23 66.00
C GLY A 3 -21.28 52.02 65.21
N ARG A 4 -22.60 51.79 65.22
CA ARG A 4 -23.25 50.68 64.48
C ARG A 4 -23.78 51.09 63.08
N LYS A 5 -24.05 52.38 62.83
CA LYS A 5 -24.61 52.85 61.54
C LYS A 5 -23.53 53.00 60.46
N THR A 6 -22.36 53.54 60.80
CA THR A 6 -21.25 53.75 59.86
C THR A 6 -20.63 52.45 59.38
N ARG A 7 -20.43 51.45 60.26
CA ARG A 7 -19.97 50.11 59.85
C ARG A 7 -20.93 49.40 58.89
N ARG A 8 -22.25 49.57 59.07
CA ARG A 8 -23.27 49.01 58.15
C ARG A 8 -23.26 49.71 56.79
N TRP A 9 -23.08 51.03 56.77
CA TRP A 9 -22.94 51.80 55.53
C TRP A 9 -21.67 51.48 54.76
N ILE A 10 -20.55 51.30 55.45
CA ILE A 10 -19.29 50.87 54.83
C ILE A 10 -19.46 49.47 54.22
N GLY A 11 -20.13 48.54 54.92
CA GLY A 11 -20.44 47.21 54.38
C GLY A 11 -21.33 47.24 53.14
N LEU A 12 -22.34 48.11 53.11
CA LEU A 12 -23.21 48.31 51.94
C LEU A 12 -22.46 48.92 50.75
N LEU A 13 -21.56 49.88 51.01
CA LEU A 13 -20.77 50.51 49.96
C LEU A 13 -19.78 49.52 49.34
N ILE A 14 -19.13 48.69 50.16
CA ILE A 14 -18.27 47.60 49.69
C ILE A 14 -19.06 46.59 48.87
N LEU A 15 -20.25 46.20 49.32
CA LEU A 15 -21.12 45.28 48.58
C LEU A 15 -21.52 45.84 47.21
N LEU A 16 -21.88 47.13 47.14
CA LEU A 16 -22.22 47.80 45.89
C LEU A 16 -21.03 47.83 44.92
N VAL A 17 -19.83 48.12 45.41
CA VAL A 17 -18.60 48.11 44.61
C VAL A 17 -18.30 46.71 44.07
N ILE A 18 -18.49 45.66 44.87
CA ILE A 18 -18.31 44.27 44.44
C ILE A 18 -19.32 43.89 43.35
N ILE A 19 -20.58 44.31 43.48
CA ILE A 19 -21.62 44.05 42.49
C ILE A 19 -21.31 44.79 41.17
N LEU A 20 -20.87 46.05 41.25
CA LEU A 20 -20.49 46.83 40.07
C LEU A 20 -19.25 46.26 39.38
N ALA A 21 -18.24 45.84 40.14
CA ALA A 21 -17.05 45.20 39.60
C ALA A 21 -17.37 43.84 38.96
N GLY A 22 -18.18 43.02 39.63
CA GLY A 22 -18.63 41.72 39.11
C GLY A 22 -19.46 41.86 37.83
N GLY A 23 -20.41 42.81 37.82
CA GLY A 23 -21.22 43.13 36.65
C GLY A 23 -20.40 43.66 35.48
N GLY A 24 -19.42 44.54 35.74
CA GLY A 24 -18.51 45.07 34.73
C GLY A 24 -17.63 43.98 34.11
N ILE A 25 -17.07 43.08 34.92
CA ILE A 25 -16.24 41.96 34.43
C ILE A 25 -17.09 40.99 33.61
N ALA A 26 -18.29 40.65 34.07
CA ALA A 26 -19.19 39.77 33.33
C ALA A 26 -19.60 40.37 31.97
N TYR A 27 -19.91 41.66 31.94
CA TYR A 27 -20.27 42.37 30.71
C TYR A 27 -19.13 42.37 29.69
N VAL A 28 -17.89 42.65 30.12
CA VAL A 28 -16.71 42.63 29.24
C VAL A 28 -16.39 41.21 28.74
N ARG A 29 -16.58 40.19 29.58
CA ARG A 29 -16.37 38.78 29.18
C ARG A 29 -17.43 38.28 28.20
N MET A 30 -18.68 38.72 28.34
CA MET A 30 -19.77 38.35 27.43
C MET A 30 -19.65 39.07 26.08
N ASN A 31 -19.11 40.29 26.06
CA ASN A 31 -18.92 41.08 24.84
C ASN A 31 -17.49 40.98 24.27
N ALA A 32 -16.66 40.09 24.79
CA ALA A 32 -15.33 39.86 24.24
C ALA A 32 -15.47 39.30 22.82
N ALA A 33 -14.83 39.97 21.86
CA ALA A 33 -14.80 39.52 20.48
C ALA A 33 -14.21 38.10 20.41
N PRO A 34 -14.70 37.25 19.48
CA PRO A 34 -14.10 35.93 19.25
C PRO A 34 -12.59 36.06 19.01
N PRO A 35 -11.79 35.10 19.49
CA PRO A 35 -10.34 35.13 19.26
C PRO A 35 -10.07 35.22 17.75
N GLU A 36 -9.25 36.19 17.37
CA GLU A 36 -8.86 36.45 15.99
C GLU A 36 -8.10 35.23 15.47
N VAL A 37 -8.68 34.55 14.48
CA VAL A 37 -8.07 33.38 13.85
C VAL A 37 -6.95 33.90 12.96
N ASP A 38 -5.70 33.63 13.34
CA ASP A 38 -4.52 34.06 12.58
C ASP A 38 -4.52 33.39 11.20
N GLU A 39 -4.89 34.18 10.18
CA GLU A 39 -5.00 33.75 8.79
C GLU A 39 -3.70 33.16 8.24
N LYS A 40 -2.55 33.50 8.86
CA LYS A 40 -1.23 32.95 8.49
C LYS A 40 -1.09 31.46 8.78
N ASN A 41 -1.96 30.90 9.63
CA ASN A 41 -1.97 29.49 9.97
C ASN A 41 -3.03 28.69 9.20
N LEU A 42 -3.67 29.30 8.19
CA LEU A 42 -4.64 28.64 7.32
C LEU A 42 -3.95 28.14 6.05
N ALA A 43 -4.21 26.88 5.69
CA ALA A 43 -3.79 26.29 4.42
C ALA A 43 -5.01 25.85 3.62
N ALA A 44 -5.03 26.16 2.32
CA ALA A 44 -6.09 25.74 1.42
C ALA A 44 -5.98 24.23 1.15
N VAL A 45 -7.06 23.49 1.44
CA VAL A 45 -7.15 22.05 1.13
C VAL A 45 -7.60 21.86 -0.30
N VAL A 46 -6.80 21.17 -1.10
CA VAL A 46 -7.12 20.82 -2.50
C VAL A 46 -7.36 19.33 -2.60
N ARG A 47 -8.42 18.93 -3.32
CA ARG A 47 -8.66 17.52 -3.67
C ARG A 47 -7.92 17.19 -4.97
N GLY A 48 -7.17 16.11 -4.95
CA GLY A 48 -6.47 15.59 -6.13
C GLY A 48 -6.35 14.07 -6.05
N ASP A 49 -6.16 13.43 -7.19
CA ASP A 49 -6.03 11.98 -7.27
C ASP A 49 -4.65 11.54 -6.76
N LEU A 50 -4.63 10.69 -5.74
CA LEU A 50 -3.40 10.06 -5.24
C LEU A 50 -3.23 8.69 -5.89
N ALA A 51 -2.40 8.62 -6.93
CA ALA A 51 -2.00 7.36 -7.54
C ALA A 51 -0.89 6.70 -6.70
N ARG A 52 -1.23 5.61 -6.00
CA ARG A 52 -0.25 4.79 -5.26
C ARG A 52 0.14 3.59 -6.12
N SER A 53 1.29 3.67 -6.79
CA SER A 53 1.84 2.54 -7.53
C SER A 53 2.60 1.62 -6.56
N VAL A 54 2.26 0.33 -6.55
CA VAL A 54 3.01 -0.70 -5.82
C VAL A 54 3.73 -1.56 -6.84
N VAL A 55 5.06 -1.57 -6.80
CA VAL A 55 5.89 -2.41 -7.67
C VAL A 55 6.09 -3.75 -6.99
N ALA A 56 5.56 -4.82 -7.57
CA ALA A 56 5.78 -6.19 -7.12
C ALA A 56 6.75 -6.89 -8.09
N THR A 57 7.84 -7.45 -7.55
CA THR A 57 8.76 -8.29 -8.31
C THR A 57 8.28 -9.74 -8.25
N GLY A 58 8.08 -10.36 -9.42
CA GLY A 58 7.76 -11.79 -9.55
C GLY A 58 8.81 -12.50 -10.42
N VAL A 59 8.84 -13.83 -10.33
CA VAL A 59 9.68 -14.67 -11.20
C VAL A 59 8.84 -15.11 -12.41
N VAL A 60 9.42 -15.04 -13.61
CA VAL A 60 8.77 -15.52 -14.84
C VAL A 60 9.11 -16.99 -15.03
N GLU A 61 8.10 -17.85 -15.00
CA GLU A 61 8.25 -19.29 -15.25
C GLU A 61 7.62 -19.67 -16.61
N PRO A 62 8.20 -20.65 -17.33
CA PRO A 62 7.59 -21.17 -18.55
C PRO A 62 6.21 -21.75 -18.28
N ILE A 63 5.23 -21.41 -19.13
CA ILE A 63 3.86 -21.96 -19.06
C ILE A 63 3.85 -23.48 -19.27
N SER A 64 4.82 -23.98 -20.03
CA SER A 64 4.99 -25.39 -20.37
C SER A 64 6.12 -26.02 -19.55
N ASN A 65 5.84 -27.19 -18.97
CA ASN A 65 6.82 -27.96 -18.22
C ASN A 65 8.08 -28.18 -19.06
N ARG A 66 9.26 -28.04 -18.44
CA ARG A 66 10.54 -28.44 -19.06
C ARG A 66 10.55 -29.97 -19.19
N ILE A 67 10.37 -30.48 -20.40
CA ILE A 67 10.37 -31.92 -20.66
C ILE A 67 11.78 -32.35 -21.09
N GLU A 68 12.33 -33.33 -20.39
CA GLU A 68 13.56 -34.00 -20.81
C GLU A 68 13.20 -35.16 -21.75
N ILE A 69 13.66 -35.12 -22.99
CA ILE A 69 13.43 -36.17 -23.98
C ILE A 69 14.59 -37.17 -23.90
N ARG A 70 14.28 -38.45 -23.65
CA ARG A 70 15.24 -39.56 -23.69
C ARG A 70 14.80 -40.59 -24.72
N SER A 71 15.75 -41.22 -25.39
CA SER A 71 15.46 -42.34 -26.26
C SER A 71 14.89 -43.51 -25.45
N LYS A 72 13.83 -44.14 -25.96
CA LYS A 72 13.27 -45.39 -25.41
C LYS A 72 14.05 -46.63 -25.87
N ALA A 73 14.80 -46.53 -26.96
CA ALA A 73 15.59 -47.61 -27.53
C ALA A 73 17.09 -47.32 -27.37
N SER A 74 17.86 -48.33 -26.99
CA SER A 74 19.31 -48.26 -27.01
C SER A 74 19.81 -48.41 -28.45
N GLY A 75 20.65 -47.49 -28.92
CA GLY A 75 21.18 -47.49 -30.28
C GLY A 75 22.19 -46.37 -30.49
N ILE A 76 22.94 -46.43 -31.59
CA ILE A 76 23.90 -45.39 -31.98
C ILE A 76 23.13 -44.29 -32.73
N VAL A 77 23.48 -43.02 -32.50
CA VAL A 77 22.88 -41.90 -33.24
C VAL A 77 23.35 -41.92 -34.69
N GLU A 78 22.42 -42.03 -35.62
CA GLU A 78 22.68 -42.02 -37.06
C GLU A 78 22.63 -40.59 -37.61
N LYS A 79 21.57 -39.84 -37.26
CA LYS A 79 21.38 -38.45 -37.72
C LYS A 79 20.67 -37.58 -36.68
N ILE A 80 21.03 -36.31 -36.64
CA ILE A 80 20.39 -35.26 -35.83
C ILE A 80 19.74 -34.27 -36.79
N HIS A 81 18.47 -33.94 -36.55
CA HIS A 81 17.65 -33.10 -37.44
C HIS A 81 17.37 -31.70 -36.89
N VAL A 82 17.92 -31.36 -35.72
CA VAL A 82 17.64 -30.12 -34.99
C VAL A 82 18.90 -29.57 -34.34
N ASP A 83 19.02 -28.24 -34.30
CA ASP A 83 20.11 -27.54 -33.64
C ASP A 83 19.68 -26.86 -32.34
N VAL A 84 20.66 -26.44 -31.54
CA VAL A 84 20.42 -25.77 -30.26
C VAL A 84 19.76 -24.41 -30.49
N GLY A 85 18.54 -24.25 -29.96
CA GLY A 85 17.76 -23.02 -30.08
C GLY A 85 16.60 -23.11 -31.07
N ASP A 86 16.51 -24.21 -31.83
CA ASP A 86 15.41 -24.41 -32.76
C ASP A 86 14.07 -24.64 -32.05
N LYS A 87 13.00 -24.15 -32.69
CA LYS A 87 11.62 -24.44 -32.28
C LYS A 87 11.17 -25.74 -32.92
N VAL A 88 10.71 -26.67 -32.10
CA VAL A 88 10.25 -27.99 -32.52
C VAL A 88 8.76 -28.19 -32.23
N SER A 89 8.09 -28.96 -33.08
CA SER A 89 6.66 -29.27 -32.93
C SER A 89 6.42 -30.70 -32.44
N ALA A 90 5.25 -30.95 -31.87
CA ALA A 90 4.87 -32.30 -31.45
C ALA A 90 4.84 -33.26 -32.65
N GLY A 91 5.51 -34.42 -32.51
CA GLY A 91 5.63 -35.42 -33.57
C GLY A 91 6.79 -35.21 -34.55
N GLN A 92 7.57 -34.13 -34.40
CA GLN A 92 8.77 -33.92 -35.20
C GLN A 92 9.87 -34.91 -34.81
N VAL A 93 10.50 -35.52 -35.81
CA VAL A 93 11.69 -36.37 -35.61
C VAL A 93 12.87 -35.48 -35.27
N LEU A 94 13.47 -35.70 -34.09
CA LEU A 94 14.63 -34.94 -33.62
C LEU A 94 15.94 -35.66 -33.95
N VAL A 95 15.97 -36.98 -33.75
CA VAL A 95 17.16 -37.82 -33.89
C VAL A 95 16.74 -39.18 -34.46
N GLU A 96 17.54 -39.71 -35.38
CA GLU A 96 17.43 -41.07 -35.88
C GLU A 96 18.52 -41.95 -35.25
N LEU A 97 18.11 -43.14 -34.81
CA LEU A 97 19.00 -44.13 -34.22
C LEU A 97 19.17 -45.31 -35.19
N ASP A 98 20.38 -45.88 -35.21
CA ASP A 98 20.69 -47.07 -35.99
C ASP A 98 19.77 -48.24 -35.56
N ARG A 99 19.09 -48.82 -36.54
CA ARG A 99 18.05 -49.83 -36.35
C ARG A 99 18.59 -51.26 -36.49
N TYR A 100 19.90 -51.46 -36.64
CA TYR A 100 20.46 -52.79 -36.90
C TYR A 100 20.02 -53.84 -35.86
N GLN A 101 20.06 -53.50 -34.57
CA GLN A 101 19.62 -54.40 -33.50
C GLN A 101 18.11 -54.61 -33.45
N LEU A 102 17.32 -53.55 -33.69
CA LEU A 102 15.85 -53.61 -33.76
C LEU A 102 15.37 -54.51 -34.92
N MET A 103 16.00 -54.41 -36.08
CA MET A 103 15.68 -55.22 -37.27
C MET A 103 16.11 -56.68 -37.13
N ALA A 104 17.12 -56.97 -36.30
CA ALA A 104 17.49 -58.34 -35.97
C ALA A 104 16.43 -59.00 -35.07
N GLN A 105 15.98 -58.31 -34.02
CA GLN A 105 14.93 -58.80 -33.10
C GLN A 105 13.59 -59.05 -33.80
N LEU A 106 13.21 -58.19 -34.75
CA LEU A 106 11.98 -58.35 -35.54
C LEU A 106 12.00 -59.56 -36.48
N ARG A 107 13.18 -60.03 -36.89
CA ARG A 107 13.32 -61.21 -37.77
C ARG A 107 13.35 -62.53 -37.00
N GLU A 108 13.67 -62.49 -35.71
CA GLU A 108 13.67 -63.66 -34.84
C GLU A 108 12.29 -63.93 -34.18
N ALA A 109 11.32 -63.03 -34.34
CA ALA A 109 9.95 -63.16 -33.87
C ALA A 109 9.01 -63.63 -35.00
#